data_AF-A0A7S4SKH3-F1
#
_entry.id   AF-A0A7S4SKH3-F1
#
_cell.length_a   1.000
_cell.length_b   1.000
_cell.length_c   1.000
_cell.angle_alpha   90.00
_cell.angle_beta   90.00
_cell.angle_gamma   90.00
#
_symmetry.space_group_name_H-M   'P 1'
#
loop_
_entity.id
_entity.type
_entity.pdbx_description
1 polymer ?
#
loop_
_entity_poly.entity_id
_entity_poly.type
_entity_poly.pdbx_seq_one_letter_code
_entity_poly.pdbx_strand_id
1 'polypeptide(L)'
;FSTNVPCRKMSTAERFNANLLSMRRVRYYPAAAAVGKSIYIAGGLDASLSIQSTAECYEIDTQRWNETNSMRTKRDGHAAVSLGNNIVVMGGLGLSSAEQYNTAAGQ
;
A
#
# COMPACT_ATOMS: atom_id res chain seq x y z
N PHE A 1 29.58 24.66 -0.07
CA PHE A 1 28.92 23.63 -0.89
C PHE A 1 27.42 23.81 -0.77
N SER A 2 26.84 24.55 -1.72
CA SER A 2 25.41 24.82 -1.82
C SER A 2 24.85 23.94 -2.94
N THR A 3 23.80 23.18 -2.65
CA THR A 3 22.92 22.64 -3.69
C THR A 3 21.49 23.00 -3.33
N ASN A 4 21.10 24.22 -3.70
CA ASN A 4 19.70 24.57 -3.87
C ASN A 4 19.12 23.65 -4.94
N VAL A 5 18.46 22.56 -4.53
CA VAL A 5 17.57 21.80 -5.41
C VAL A 5 16.26 22.60 -5.46
N PRO A 6 15.89 23.22 -6.60
CA PRO A 6 14.66 23.97 -6.67
C PRO A 6 13.48 22.99 -6.49
N CYS A 7 12.64 23.25 -5.49
CA CYS A 7 11.38 22.54 -5.31
C CYS A 7 10.48 22.87 -6.52
N ARG A 8 10.50 22.00 -7.53
CA ARG A 8 9.65 22.16 -8.71
C ARG A 8 8.21 21.89 -8.27
N LYS A 9 7.39 22.94 -8.26
CA LYS A 9 5.94 22.82 -8.16
C LYS A 9 5.48 21.95 -9.35
N MET A 10 5.13 20.70 -9.08
CA MET A 10 4.60 19.79 -10.10
C MET A 10 3.08 19.96 -10.13
N SER A 11 2.53 20.27 -11.31
CA SER A 11 1.09 20.19 -11.60
C SER A 11 0.62 18.77 -11.27
N THR A 12 -0.27 18.67 -10.28
CA THR A 12 -0.55 17.44 -9.52
C THR A 12 -1.22 16.33 -10.32
N ALA A 13 -1.63 16.57 -11.57
CA ALA A 13 -2.43 15.63 -12.37
C ALA A 13 -1.69 14.98 -13.57
N GLU A 14 -0.49 15.43 -13.94
CA GLU A 14 0.17 15.01 -15.19
C GLU A 14 1.08 13.77 -15.07
N ARG A 15 0.99 13.03 -13.97
CA ARG A 15 1.67 11.73 -13.82
C ARG A 15 0.70 10.56 -13.86
N PHE A 16 -0.37 10.67 -14.64
CA PHE A 16 -1.23 9.54 -14.94
C PHE A 16 -0.46 8.55 -15.81
N ASN A 17 0.16 7.54 -15.19
CA ASN A 17 0.73 6.42 -15.92
C ASN A 17 -0.38 5.42 -16.27
N ALA A 18 -0.95 5.58 -17.46
CA ALA A 18 -2.01 4.70 -17.98
C ALA A 18 -1.57 3.24 -18.19
N ASN A 19 -0.26 2.95 -18.10
CA ASN A 19 0.31 1.62 -18.32
C ASN A 19 0.59 0.86 -17.02
N LEU A 20 0.12 1.35 -15.87
CA LEU A 20 0.20 0.60 -14.62
C LEU A 20 -0.64 -0.68 -14.74
N LEU A 21 0.00 -1.82 -14.47
CA LEU A 21 -0.71 -3.09 -14.40
C LEU A 21 -1.80 -3.02 -13.34
N SER A 22 -2.93 -3.68 -13.61
CA SER A 22 -4.01 -3.87 -12.63
C SER A 22 -3.50 -4.66 -11.43
N MET A 23 -3.99 -4.32 -10.23
CA MET A 23 -3.84 -5.17 -9.04
C MET A 23 -4.35 -6.59 -9.34
N ARG A 24 -3.81 -7.60 -8.65
CA ARG A 24 -4.24 -9.00 -8.85
C ARG A 24 -5.61 -9.26 -8.23
N ARG A 25 -5.96 -8.52 -7.17
CA ARG A 25 -7.28 -8.59 -6.53
C ARG A 25 -8.01 -7.25 -6.64
N VAL A 26 -9.31 -7.34 -6.94
CA VAL A 26 -10.23 -6.19 -6.84
C VAL A 26 -10.46 -5.90 -5.37
N ARG A 27 -10.38 -4.62 -4.99
CA ARG A 27 -10.50 -4.18 -3.59
C ARG A 27 -11.26 -2.85 -3.49
N TYR A 28 -12.18 -2.76 -2.53
CA TYR A 28 -12.80 -1.51 -2.07
C TYR A 28 -12.25 -1.11 -0.70
N TYR A 29 -12.09 0.19 -0.44
CA TYR A 29 -11.57 0.71 0.84
C TYR A 29 -10.27 0.05 1.36
N PRO A 30 -9.27 -0.27 0.51
CA PRO A 30 -7.98 -0.73 1.02
C PRO A 30 -7.20 0.44 1.63
N ALA A 31 -6.18 0.12 2.43
CA ALA A 31 -5.18 1.10 2.83
C ALA A 31 -3.88 0.92 2.04
N ALA A 32 -3.20 2.03 1.77
CA ALA A 32 -1.98 2.07 0.98
C ALA A 32 -0.83 2.69 1.78
N ALA A 33 0.37 2.15 1.63
CA ALA A 33 1.61 2.75 2.15
C ALA A 33 2.78 2.50 1.19
N ALA A 34 3.66 3.49 1.03
CA ALA A 34 4.87 3.36 0.23
C ALA A 34 6.09 3.11 1.12
N VAL A 35 6.87 2.08 0.80
CA VAL A 35 8.14 1.77 1.48
C VAL A 35 9.20 1.46 0.44
N GLY A 36 10.32 2.21 0.48
CA GLY A 36 11.37 2.10 -0.52
C GLY A 36 10.84 2.35 -1.93
N LYS A 37 10.99 1.36 -2.82
CA LYS A 37 10.51 1.38 -4.21
C LYS A 37 9.24 0.56 -4.43
N SER A 38 8.49 0.29 -3.36
CA SER A 38 7.28 -0.52 -3.42
C SER A 38 6.09 0.20 -2.80
N ILE A 39 4.91 0.03 -3.41
CA ILE A 39 3.63 0.50 -2.89
C ILE A 39 2.86 -0.72 -2.40
N TYR A 40 2.50 -0.76 -1.13
CA TYR A 40 1.74 -1.84 -0.54
C TYR A 40 0.29 -1.43 -0.40
N ILE A 41 -0.61 -2.35 -0.76
CA ILE A 41 -2.06 -2.23 -0.63
C ILE A 41 -2.55 -3.38 0.22
N ALA A 42 -3.24 -3.08 1.33
CA ALA A 42 -3.67 -4.08 2.30
C ALA A 42 -5.18 -4.00 2.59
N GLY A 43 -5.78 -5.18 2.80
CA GLY A 43 -7.17 -5.35 3.21
C GLY A 43 -8.17 -4.79 2.19
N GLY A 44 -9.24 -4.21 2.72
CA GLY A 44 -10.41 -3.77 1.99
C GLY A 44 -11.44 -4.89 1.83
N LEU A 45 -12.41 -4.63 0.96
CA LEU A 45 -13.46 -5.58 0.58
C LEU A 45 -13.18 -6.15 -0.81
N ASP A 46 -13.42 -7.44 -1.03
CA ASP A 46 -13.39 -8.02 -2.38
C ASP A 46 -14.66 -7.70 -3.19
N ALA A 47 -14.76 -8.27 -4.40
CA ALA A 47 -15.93 -8.12 -5.27
C ALA A 47 -17.25 -8.64 -4.65
N SER A 48 -17.16 -9.52 -3.65
CA SER A 48 -18.30 -10.06 -2.89
C SER A 48 -18.58 -9.27 -1.60
N LEU A 49 -17.94 -8.11 -1.43
CA LEU A 49 -18.01 -7.26 -0.23
C LEU A 49 -17.51 -7.96 1.04
N SER A 50 -16.66 -8.98 0.91
CA SER A 50 -16.07 -9.68 2.04
C SER A 50 -14.79 -9.00 2.50
N ILE A 51 -14.67 -8.71 3.80
CA ILE A 51 -13.47 -8.10 4.40
C ILE A 51 -12.27 -9.04 4.24
N GLN A 52 -11.20 -8.50 3.66
CA GLN A 52 -9.97 -9.23 3.37
C GLN A 52 -8.86 -8.89 4.36
N SER A 53 -7.98 -9.87 4.57
CA SER A 53 -6.68 -9.66 5.21
C SER A 53 -5.52 -9.68 4.22
N THR A 54 -5.77 -10.02 2.96
CA THR A 54 -4.71 -10.14 1.96
C THR A 54 -4.05 -8.79 1.68
N ALA A 55 -2.80 -8.82 1.24
CA ALA A 55 -2.06 -7.64 0.83
C ALA A 55 -1.24 -7.92 -0.44
N GLU A 56 -1.01 -6.88 -1.23
CA GLU A 56 -0.21 -6.94 -2.46
C GLU A 56 0.74 -5.74 -2.49
N CYS A 57 1.89 -5.90 -3.14
CA CYS A 57 2.81 -4.80 -3.38
C CYS A 57 3.04 -4.59 -4.88
N TYR A 58 3.12 -3.33 -5.28
CA TYR A 58 3.58 -2.91 -6.59
C TYR A 58 5.04 -2.53 -6.51
N GLU A 59 5.89 -3.27 -7.21
CA GLU A 59 7.31 -2.94 -7.34
C GLU A 59 7.52 -2.00 -8.53
N ILE A 60 8.06 -0.81 -8.26
CA ILE A 60 8.23 0.23 -9.29
C ILE A 60 9.27 -0.18 -10.34
N ASP A 61 10.33 -0.89 -9.95
CA ASP A 61 11.41 -1.29 -10.85
C ASP A 61 10.95 -2.36 -11.86
N THR A 62 10.14 -3.34 -11.43
CA THR A 62 9.63 -4.41 -12.29
C THR A 62 8.26 -4.09 -12.90
N GLN A 63 7.62 -3.02 -12.41
CA GLN A 63 6.27 -2.59 -12.75
C GLN A 63 5.21 -3.68 -12.56
N ARG A 64 5.37 -4.52 -11.53
CA ARG A 64 4.51 -5.67 -11.28
C ARG A 64 3.88 -5.63 -9.89
N TRP A 65 2.66 -6.14 -9.83
CA TRP A 65 2.01 -6.52 -8.58
C TRP A 65 2.46 -7.91 -8.15
N ASN A 66 2.85 -8.05 -6.89
CA ASN A 66 3.19 -9.29 -6.24
C ASN A 66 2.30 -9.49 -5.01
N GLU A 67 1.95 -10.75 -4.73
CA GLU A 67 1.28 -11.07 -3.47
C GLU A 67 2.28 -10.93 -2.32
N THR A 68 1.79 -10.51 -1.16
CA THR A 68 2.58 -10.42 0.07
C THR A 68 1.88 -11.19 1.18
N ASN A 69 2.54 -11.32 2.32
CA ASN A 69 1.92 -11.92 3.49
C ASN A 69 0.63 -11.17 3.86
N SER A 70 -0.39 -11.94 4.23
CA SER A 70 -1.65 -11.37 4.69
C SER A 70 -1.52 -10.80 6.10
N MET A 71 -2.33 -9.78 6.38
CA MET A 71 -2.58 -9.29 7.73
C MET A 71 -3.12 -10.40 8.63
N ARG A 72 -2.86 -10.28 9.93
CA ARG A 72 -3.43 -11.21 10.92
C ARG A 72 -4.94 -11.00 11.05
N THR A 73 -5.37 -9.75 10.97
CA THR A 73 -6.76 -9.35 11.09
C THR A 73 -7.28 -8.84 9.75
N LYS A 74 -8.49 -9.26 9.38
CA LYS A 74 -9.21 -8.72 8.22
C LYS A 74 -9.61 -7.27 8.52
N ARG A 75 -9.34 -6.33 7.62
CA ARG A 75 -9.59 -4.89 7.84
C ARG A 75 -10.17 -4.23 6.61
N ASP A 76 -11.17 -3.39 6.79
CA ASP A 76 -11.70 -2.40 5.82
C ASP A 76 -11.81 -1.03 6.50
N GLY A 77 -11.80 0.05 5.72
CA GLY A 77 -11.92 1.42 6.27
C GLY A 77 -10.81 1.80 7.26
N HIS A 78 -9.61 1.22 7.09
CA HIS A 78 -8.48 1.37 8.01
C HIS A 78 -7.38 2.27 7.41
N ALA A 79 -6.36 2.58 8.20
CA ALA A 79 -5.20 3.37 7.75
C ALA A 79 -3.94 2.51 7.66
N ALA A 80 -3.03 2.87 6.75
CA ALA A 80 -1.69 2.29 6.65
C ALA A 80 -0.66 3.42 6.52
N VAL A 81 0.45 3.31 7.24
CA VAL A 81 1.55 4.29 7.20
C VAL A 81 2.89 3.57 7.15
N SER A 82 3.87 4.17 6.48
CA SER A 82 5.25 3.67 6.47
C SER A 82 6.00 4.09 7.73
N LEU A 83 6.79 3.16 8.27
CA LEU A 83 7.64 3.38 9.44
C LEU A 83 9.00 2.69 9.22
N GLY A 84 9.96 3.44 8.68
CA GLY A 84 11.24 2.90 8.24
C GLY A 84 11.04 1.87 7.13
N ASN A 85 11.54 0.65 7.34
CA ASN A 85 11.37 -0.49 6.42
C ASN A 85 10.14 -1.35 6.78
N ASN A 86 9.11 -0.74 7.35
CA ASN A 86 7.90 -1.42 7.77
C ASN A 86 6.66 -0.63 7.38
N ILE A 87 5.51 -1.29 7.45
CA ILE A 87 4.20 -0.67 7.36
C ILE A 87 3.45 -0.95 8.65
N VAL A 88 2.79 0.08 9.18
CA VAL A 88 1.87 -0.06 10.31
C VAL A 88 0.46 0.13 9.78
N VAL A 89 -0.40 -0.86 10.02
CA VAL A 89 -1.81 -0.88 9.64
C VAL A 89 -2.67 -0.78 10.90
N MET A 90 -3.59 0.19 10.95
CA MET A 90 -4.26 0.59 12.17
C MET A 90 -5.76 0.81 11.98
N GLY A 91 -6.52 0.36 12.98
CA GLY A 91 -7.97 0.55 13.04
C GLY A 91 -8.72 -0.25 11.97
N GLY A 92 -9.86 0.29 11.57
CA GLY A 92 -10.83 -0.34 10.68
C GLY A 92 -12.20 -0.48 11.34
N LEU A 93 -13.19 -1.00 10.60
CA LEU A 93 -14.56 -1.16 11.09
C LEU A 93 -14.60 -2.05 12.35
N GLY A 94 -14.93 -1.45 13.49
CA GLY A 94 -15.01 -2.15 14.78
C GLY A 94 -13.66 -2.53 15.39
N LEU A 95 -12.55 -1.98 14.91
CA LEU A 95 -11.20 -2.31 15.37
C LEU A 95 -10.47 -1.09 15.95
N SER A 96 -9.86 -1.27 17.11
CA SER A 96 -8.87 -0.34 17.70
C SER A 96 -7.44 -0.88 17.67
N SER A 97 -7.24 -2.09 17.13
CA SER A 97 -5.94 -2.75 17.07
C SER A 97 -5.08 -2.20 15.93
N ALA A 98 -3.76 -2.37 16.08
CA ALA A 98 -2.76 -2.09 15.07
C ALA A 98 -1.88 -3.32 14.85
N GLU A 99 -1.32 -3.45 13.65
CA GLU A 99 -0.32 -4.46 13.33
C GLU A 99 0.77 -3.87 12.46
N GLN A 100 1.99 -4.38 12.62
CA GLN A 100 3.16 -3.94 11.86
C GLN A 100 3.65 -5.09 10.97
N TYR A 101 3.94 -4.75 9.73
CA TYR A 101 4.49 -5.65 8.72
C TYR A 101 5.89 -5.22 8.32
N ASN A 102 6.86 -6.15 8.35
CA ASN A 102 8.21 -5.91 7.87
C ASN A 102 8.27 -6.11 6.35
N THR A 103 8.59 -5.04 5.63
CA THR A 103 8.62 -5.06 4.16
C THR A 103 9.92 -5.62 3.60
N ALA A 104 10.96 -5.78 4.43
CA ALA A 104 12.21 -6.43 4.07
C ALA A 104 12.17 -7.97 4.18
N ALA A 105 11.15 -8.53 4.84
CA ALA A 105 11.00 -9.98 5.05
C ALA A 105 10.12 -10.66 3.99
N GLY A 106 10.02 -10.09 2.79
CA GLY A 106 9.14 -10.54 1.70
C GLY A 106 9.85 -11.20 0.53
N GLN A 107 10.77 -12.14 0.80
CA GLN A 107 11.22 -13.17 -0.17
C GLN A 107 10.76 -14.54 0.30
#